data_AF-A0A558HNE7-F1
#
_entry.id   AF-A0A558HNE7-F1
#
_cell.length_a   1.000
_cell.length_b   1.000
_cell.length_c   1.000
_cell.angle_alpha   90.00
_cell.angle_beta   90.00
_cell.angle_gamma   90.00
#
_symmetry.space_group_name_H-M   'P 1'
#
loop_
_entity.id
_entity.type
_entity.pdbx_description
1 polymer ?
#
loop_
_entity_poly.entity_id
_entity_poly.type
_entity_poly.pdbx_seq_one_letter_code
_entity_poly.pdbx_strand_id
1 'polypeptide(L)'
;MMCRKCERKMEVLYVKGKGRKVKKFRRRAGSGFNKIFKSRGVLGFIVSVAGFFLGFHLVAIKDRRVFDNHLYNGKVLVGAKSALSMCIPLFSCKFRGSNLRLHLVLFKISSKCLLDCDIHNPIKVQYEIYQNEHIEVPLRFNWILYKLTKMQFIGSIVIDKKSNRTVFVRTSIDGRYFLTVREINSTDYFFEKVKIFIAFILFNVFYLFIKRSVLLFEKKSNRYEESASVLFEEMVTENINNVFYILDKNKIEQEVPPEFQIYAIAKNSIRHYFHFFNSDLFITTEAPGHGIDLRVANFFAVNKLSRKNYKYVFLQHGVMYMVSLSAKLRKAVRYGGVYPNDVKIVVSSIEEAKHFIEDGGYYANNLYITGLPKFDRLQWEEHARDIVIMPTWRPWEYNEISQNCESTGYYKMIAEIIESIPMEEVSRIRLLPHPLFYDSFAGTSLEKFIVKNESYDKVLRRSSILITDYSSIAFDMFGRGGKVIFWWKDKIECMEHYGGELKLNSRNCFGDIVYNKSDFISAFNKADESKERPCFQEKNYNSLVFDFKGRSSRKLIERLIEDGYISKK
;
A
#
# COMPACT_ATOMS: atom_id res chain seq x y z
N MET A 1 -10.68 -51.47 -11.83
CA MET A 1 -12.04 -52.04 -11.75
C MET A 1 -12.80 -51.31 -10.65
N MET A 2 -13.82 -50.48 -10.94
CA MET A 2 -15.27 -50.82 -10.88
C MET A 2 -15.64 -51.58 -9.59
N CYS A 3 -16.65 -51.25 -8.77
CA CYS A 3 -17.93 -50.60 -9.05
C CYS A 3 -18.73 -50.30 -7.74
N ARG A 4 -19.43 -49.16 -7.70
CA ARG A 4 -20.82 -48.91 -7.24
C ARG A 4 -21.40 -49.51 -5.92
N LYS A 5 -21.96 -48.60 -5.10
CA LYS A 5 -23.39 -48.44 -4.67
C LYS A 5 -23.54 -48.15 -3.15
N CYS A 6 -24.20 -47.03 -2.85
CA CYS A 6 -25.19 -46.81 -1.77
C CYS A 6 -25.32 -45.28 -1.57
N GLU A 7 -26.05 -44.59 -2.44
CA GLU A 7 -27.48 -44.26 -2.35
C GLU A 7 -27.84 -43.24 -1.25
N ARG A 8 -28.29 -42.08 -1.76
CA ARG A 8 -28.79 -40.88 -1.10
C ARG A 8 -30.15 -41.15 -0.46
N LYS A 9 -30.36 -40.74 0.80
CA LYS A 9 -31.69 -40.37 1.28
C LYS A 9 -31.98 -38.91 0.92
N MET A 10 -32.83 -38.72 -0.09
CA MET A 10 -33.54 -37.46 -0.33
C MET A 10 -34.80 -37.47 0.52
N GLU A 11 -34.96 -36.52 1.42
CA GLU A 11 -36.29 -36.20 1.96
C GLU A 11 -37.07 -35.38 0.93
N VAL A 12 -38.21 -35.91 0.53
CA VAL A 12 -39.16 -35.29 -0.41
C VAL A 12 -40.38 -34.86 0.41
N LEU A 13 -40.52 -33.57 0.68
CA LEU A 13 -41.75 -33.00 1.22
C LEU A 13 -42.78 -32.88 0.08
N TYR A 14 -43.86 -33.65 0.18
CA TYR A 14 -45.05 -33.53 -0.65
C TYR A 14 -45.99 -32.46 -0.09
N VAL A 15 -46.41 -31.51 -0.93
CA VAL A 15 -47.63 -30.73 -0.68
C VAL A 15 -48.57 -30.95 -1.86
N LYS A 16 -49.70 -31.63 -1.60
CA LYS A 16 -50.80 -31.80 -2.56
C LYS A 16 -51.53 -30.45 -2.66
N GLY A 17 -51.45 -29.80 -3.82
CA GLY A 17 -52.22 -28.61 -4.18
C GLY A 17 -52.41 -28.53 -5.69
N LYS A 18 -53.66 -28.38 -6.13
CA LYS A 18 -54.15 -28.57 -7.52
C LYS A 18 -53.35 -27.78 -8.58
N GLY A 19 -52.86 -28.52 -9.59
CA GLY A 19 -52.73 -28.07 -10.98
C GLY A 19 -51.73 -26.95 -11.33
N ARG A 20 -50.42 -27.26 -11.38
CA ARG A 20 -49.44 -26.68 -12.33
C ARG A 20 -48.10 -27.44 -12.24
N LYS A 21 -47.59 -27.93 -13.38
CA LYS A 21 -46.31 -28.68 -13.48
C LYS A 21 -45.13 -27.83 -12.95
N VAL A 22 -44.49 -28.26 -11.87
CA VAL A 22 -43.23 -27.67 -11.36
C VAL A 22 -42.03 -28.41 -11.99
N LYS A 23 -41.18 -27.69 -12.75
CA LYS A 23 -39.89 -28.22 -13.25
C LYS A 23 -38.92 -28.42 -12.08
N LYS A 24 -38.47 -29.66 -11.86
CA LYS A 24 -37.38 -30.05 -10.93
C LYS A 24 -36.06 -29.37 -11.33
N PHE A 25 -35.36 -28.72 -10.38
CA PHE A 25 -33.98 -28.27 -10.56
C PHE A 25 -33.04 -29.09 -9.65
N ARG A 26 -32.01 -29.71 -10.24
CA ARG A 26 -30.91 -30.39 -9.52
C ARG A 26 -29.92 -29.35 -8.99
N ARG A 27 -29.66 -29.33 -7.68
CA ARG A 27 -28.52 -28.61 -7.06
C ARG A 27 -27.20 -29.21 -7.55
N ARG A 28 -26.32 -28.39 -8.16
CA ARG A 28 -24.87 -28.68 -8.24
C ARG A 28 -24.22 -28.02 -7.02
N ALA A 29 -23.52 -28.81 -6.20
CA ALA A 29 -22.70 -28.29 -5.11
C ALA A 29 -21.59 -27.39 -5.69
N GLY A 30 -21.44 -26.18 -5.14
CA GLY A 30 -20.34 -25.26 -5.50
C GLY A 30 -20.73 -23.93 -6.17
N SER A 31 -21.98 -23.71 -6.58
CA SER A 31 -22.40 -22.38 -7.06
C SER A 31 -23.06 -21.58 -5.92
N GLY A 32 -22.42 -20.50 -5.47
CA GLY A 32 -22.99 -19.62 -4.44
C GLY A 32 -24.41 -19.15 -4.79
N PHE A 33 -25.28 -19.12 -3.78
CA PHE A 33 -26.70 -18.76 -3.85
C PHE A 33 -26.97 -17.44 -4.60
N ASN A 34 -26.02 -16.51 -4.59
CA ASN A 34 -26.04 -15.25 -5.35
C ASN A 34 -26.15 -15.42 -6.89
N LYS A 35 -25.86 -16.59 -7.47
CA LYS A 35 -26.04 -16.82 -8.93
C LYS A 35 -27.50 -17.08 -9.32
N ILE A 36 -28.37 -17.41 -8.36
CA ILE A 36 -29.76 -17.79 -8.62
C ILE A 36 -30.68 -16.55 -8.68
N PHE A 37 -30.33 -15.48 -7.95
CA PHE A 37 -31.11 -14.23 -7.91
C PHE A 37 -30.36 -13.08 -8.57
N LYS A 38 -30.98 -12.39 -9.53
CA LYS A 38 -30.40 -11.19 -10.17
C LYS A 38 -30.88 -9.94 -9.44
N SER A 39 -30.09 -9.45 -8.48
CA SER A 39 -30.26 -8.14 -7.84
C SER A 39 -29.11 -7.20 -8.21
N ARG A 40 -29.41 -5.90 -8.38
CA ARG A 40 -28.40 -4.85 -8.62
C ARG A 40 -28.79 -3.55 -7.93
N GLY A 41 -27.86 -2.98 -7.17
CA GLY A 41 -27.94 -1.60 -6.70
C GLY A 41 -27.86 -0.64 -7.89
N VAL A 42 -28.80 0.29 -7.98
CA VAL A 42 -28.96 1.23 -9.10
C VAL A 42 -28.40 2.60 -8.73
N LEU A 43 -28.80 3.11 -7.56
CA LEU A 43 -28.42 4.42 -7.06
C LEU A 43 -28.33 4.35 -5.54
N GLY A 44 -27.41 5.12 -4.98
CA GLY A 44 -27.32 5.35 -3.55
C GLY A 44 -26.57 6.64 -3.30
N PHE A 45 -26.91 7.28 -2.19
CA PHE A 45 -26.26 8.49 -1.73
C PHE A 45 -26.12 8.42 -0.22
N ILE A 46 -25.01 8.94 0.32
CA ILE A 46 -24.76 8.98 1.76
C ILE A 46 -24.20 10.35 2.13
N VAL A 47 -24.80 10.98 3.14
CA VAL A 47 -24.38 12.25 3.75
C VAL A 47 -24.12 12.04 5.22
N SER A 48 -23.13 12.74 5.78
CA SER A 48 -22.99 12.84 7.23
C SER A 48 -23.81 13.99 7.78
N VAL A 49 -24.63 13.73 8.79
CA VAL A 49 -25.41 14.72 9.55
C VAL A 49 -25.25 14.43 11.03
N ALA A 50 -24.71 15.40 11.79
CA ALA A 50 -24.61 15.35 13.26
C ALA A 50 -24.06 14.02 13.83
N GLY A 51 -22.99 13.49 13.21
CA GLY A 51 -22.35 12.24 13.66
C GLY A 51 -23.01 10.95 13.17
N PHE A 52 -24.00 11.05 12.28
CA PHE A 52 -24.64 9.91 11.63
C PHE A 52 -24.45 9.96 10.12
N PHE A 53 -24.37 8.80 9.49
CA PHE A 53 -24.49 8.71 8.03
C PHE A 53 -25.94 8.41 7.66
N LEU A 54 -26.58 9.35 6.97
CA LEU A 54 -27.90 9.17 6.38
C LEU A 54 -27.73 8.87 4.89
N GLY A 55 -28.37 7.82 4.41
CA GLY A 55 -28.32 7.50 2.99
C GLY A 55 -29.58 6.85 2.47
N PHE A 56 -29.73 6.86 1.14
CA PHE A 56 -30.77 6.10 0.48
C PHE A 56 -30.17 5.05 -0.47
N HIS A 57 -30.90 3.97 -0.69
CA HIS A 57 -30.55 2.92 -1.64
C HIS A 57 -31.71 2.60 -2.57
N LEU A 58 -31.48 2.69 -3.88
CA LEU A 58 -32.36 2.19 -4.92
C LEU A 58 -31.86 0.83 -5.43
N VAL A 59 -32.66 -0.23 -5.27
CA VAL A 59 -32.32 -1.58 -5.74
C VAL A 59 -33.30 -2.08 -6.77
N ALA A 60 -32.77 -2.66 -7.85
CA ALA A 60 -33.54 -3.44 -8.81
C ALA A 60 -33.38 -4.93 -8.54
N ILE A 61 -34.48 -5.63 -8.21
CA ILE A 61 -34.51 -7.08 -8.00
C ILE A 61 -35.33 -7.73 -9.10
N LYS A 62 -34.78 -8.73 -9.79
CA LYS A 62 -35.42 -9.46 -10.89
C LYS A 62 -35.70 -10.91 -10.51
N ASP A 63 -36.86 -11.21 -9.89
CA ASP A 63 -37.41 -12.59 -9.80
C ASP A 63 -38.90 -12.62 -9.37
N ARG A 64 -39.64 -13.67 -9.69
CA ARG A 64 -41.03 -13.94 -9.27
C ARG A 64 -41.16 -14.53 -7.84
N ARG A 65 -40.09 -15.06 -7.24
CA ARG A 65 -40.15 -15.87 -6.00
C ARG A 65 -39.80 -15.16 -4.69
N VAL A 66 -39.37 -13.89 -4.71
CA VAL A 66 -38.98 -13.11 -3.50
C VAL A 66 -40.17 -12.32 -2.94
N PHE A 67 -41.39 -12.65 -3.34
CA PHE A 67 -42.49 -11.72 -3.27
C PHE A 67 -43.72 -12.30 -2.59
N ASP A 68 -43.60 -12.51 -1.29
CA ASP A 68 -44.67 -12.22 -0.33
C ASP A 68 -44.01 -11.66 0.96
N ASN A 69 -44.29 -10.40 1.28
CA ASN A 69 -44.09 -9.69 2.55
C ASN A 69 -42.70 -9.60 3.25
N HIS A 70 -41.63 -10.26 2.81
CA HIS A 70 -40.36 -10.28 3.57
C HIS A 70 -39.30 -9.22 3.18
N LEU A 71 -39.50 -8.47 2.09
CA LEU A 71 -38.53 -7.47 1.60
C LEU A 71 -38.53 -6.13 2.37
N TYR A 72 -39.37 -5.98 3.39
CA TYR A 72 -39.49 -4.72 4.14
C TYR A 72 -38.43 -4.55 5.25
N ASN A 73 -37.74 -5.63 5.62
CA ASN A 73 -36.75 -5.64 6.70
C ASN A 73 -35.32 -5.70 6.16
N GLY A 74 -34.94 -4.72 5.34
CA GLY A 74 -33.55 -4.56 4.92
C GLY A 74 -32.67 -4.21 6.13
N LYS A 75 -31.46 -4.77 6.22
CA LYS A 75 -30.46 -4.43 7.24
C LYS A 75 -29.20 -3.89 6.56
N VAL A 76 -28.65 -2.76 7.02
CA VAL A 76 -27.38 -2.26 6.46
C VAL A 76 -26.20 -2.92 7.16
N LEU A 77 -25.34 -3.52 6.36
CA LEU A 77 -24.09 -4.12 6.78
C LEU A 77 -22.93 -3.20 6.40
N VAL A 78 -22.00 -3.01 7.33
CA VAL A 78 -20.74 -2.29 7.13
C VAL A 78 -19.61 -3.25 7.45
N GLY A 79 -18.95 -3.76 6.41
CA GLY A 79 -18.01 -4.87 6.58
C GLY A 79 -18.76 -6.13 7.02
N ALA A 80 -18.24 -6.82 8.04
CA ALA A 80 -18.91 -7.96 8.68
C ALA A 80 -19.87 -7.57 9.80
N LYS A 81 -19.84 -6.31 10.25
CA LYS A 81 -20.68 -5.83 11.36
C LYS A 81 -22.03 -5.38 10.82
N SER A 82 -23.11 -5.77 11.49
CA SER A 82 -24.35 -5.04 11.33
C SER A 82 -24.22 -3.68 11.96
N ALA A 83 -24.32 -2.63 11.14
CA ALA A 83 -24.53 -1.31 11.69
C ALA A 83 -25.87 -1.32 12.44
N LEU A 84 -25.91 -0.69 13.62
CA LEU A 84 -27.15 -0.23 14.23
C LEU A 84 -27.80 0.71 13.22
N SER A 85 -28.69 0.14 12.41
CA SER A 85 -29.23 0.76 11.22
C SER A 85 -30.73 0.64 11.22
N MET A 86 -31.39 1.79 11.28
CA MET A 86 -32.82 1.86 11.05
C MET A 86 -33.01 1.95 9.54
N CYS A 87 -33.55 0.89 8.94
CA CYS A 87 -33.93 0.90 7.53
C CYS A 87 -35.41 1.22 7.42
N ILE A 88 -35.75 2.35 6.80
CA ILE A 88 -37.14 2.73 6.56
C ILE A 88 -37.41 2.51 5.06
N PRO A 89 -38.28 1.56 4.69
CA PRO A 89 -38.70 1.41 3.30
C PRO A 89 -39.57 2.62 2.93
N LEU A 90 -39.09 3.47 2.01
CA LEU A 90 -39.81 4.66 1.58
C LEU A 90 -40.73 4.37 0.39
N PHE A 91 -40.31 3.49 -0.53
CA PHE A 91 -41.05 3.23 -1.76
C PHE A 91 -40.71 1.86 -2.37
N SER A 92 -41.73 1.19 -2.92
CA SER A 92 -41.60 -0.06 -3.67
C SER A 92 -42.48 0.01 -4.92
N CYS A 93 -41.87 -0.03 -6.11
CA CYS A 93 -42.62 -0.03 -7.38
C CYS A 93 -42.22 -1.19 -8.28
N LYS A 94 -43.24 -1.82 -8.88
CA LYS A 94 -43.09 -2.91 -9.86
C LYS A 94 -43.31 -2.36 -11.26
N PHE A 95 -42.34 -2.54 -12.16
CA PHE A 95 -42.52 -2.14 -13.56
C PHE A 95 -43.51 -3.07 -14.27
N ARG A 96 -44.56 -2.49 -14.86
CA ARG A 96 -45.56 -3.21 -15.68
C ARG A 96 -44.84 -4.04 -16.76
N GLY A 97 -45.24 -5.30 -16.90
CA GLY A 97 -44.66 -6.23 -17.89
C GLY A 97 -43.29 -6.83 -17.52
N SER A 98 -42.69 -6.49 -16.37
CA SER A 98 -41.40 -7.04 -15.94
C SER A 98 -41.43 -7.61 -14.52
N ASN A 99 -40.45 -8.46 -14.20
CA ASN A 99 -40.22 -8.93 -12.83
C ASN A 99 -39.29 -7.99 -12.02
N LEU A 100 -39.11 -6.74 -12.47
CA LEU A 100 -38.25 -5.76 -11.82
C LEU A 100 -39.04 -5.01 -10.74
N ARG A 101 -38.54 -5.01 -9.50
CA ARG A 101 -38.99 -4.07 -8.46
C ARG A 101 -37.89 -3.12 -8.05
N LEU A 102 -38.26 -1.86 -7.85
CA LEU A 102 -37.43 -0.80 -7.30
C LEU A 102 -37.77 -0.59 -5.83
N HIS A 103 -36.77 -0.68 -4.96
CA HIS A 103 -36.90 -0.38 -3.53
C HIS A 103 -36.06 0.82 -3.17
N LEU A 104 -36.66 1.83 -2.53
CA LEU A 104 -35.95 2.96 -1.92
C LEU A 104 -35.88 2.75 -0.39
N VAL A 105 -34.67 2.58 0.14
CA VAL A 105 -34.43 2.36 1.58
C VAL A 105 -33.66 3.53 2.15
N LEU A 106 -34.17 4.19 3.19
CA LEU A 106 -33.42 5.16 3.98
C LEU A 106 -32.70 4.43 5.12
N PHE A 107 -31.43 4.74 5.37
CA PHE A 107 -30.69 4.16 6.48
C PHE A 107 -29.87 5.19 7.24
N LYS A 108 -29.70 4.92 8.54
CA LYS A 108 -28.88 5.71 9.47
C LYS A 108 -27.79 4.83 10.06
N ILE A 109 -26.53 5.24 10.03
CA ILE A 109 -25.42 4.52 10.66
C ILE A 109 -24.77 5.41 11.72
N SER A 110 -24.66 4.92 12.95
CA SER A 110 -23.93 5.58 14.03
C SER A 110 -22.42 5.55 13.79
N SER A 111 -21.74 6.70 13.86
CA SER A 111 -20.28 6.78 13.72
C SER A 111 -19.51 6.07 14.83
N LYS A 112 -20.05 6.07 16.07
CA LYS A 112 -19.38 5.47 17.25
C LYS A 112 -19.17 3.96 17.10
N CYS A 113 -20.15 3.26 16.53
CA CYS A 113 -20.07 1.80 16.32
C CYS A 113 -19.06 1.40 15.23
N LEU A 114 -18.49 2.38 14.52
CA LEU A 114 -17.62 2.16 13.37
C LEU A 114 -16.13 2.40 13.66
N LEU A 115 -15.78 2.94 14.83
CA LEU A 115 -14.40 3.27 15.16
C LEU A 115 -13.49 2.04 15.23
N ASP A 116 -14.04 0.88 15.60
CA ASP A 116 -13.33 -0.41 15.70
C ASP A 116 -13.47 -1.25 14.42
N CYS A 117 -13.78 -0.64 13.29
CA CYS A 117 -13.84 -1.35 12.01
C CYS A 117 -12.49 -1.35 11.31
N ASP A 118 -12.30 -2.30 10.39
CA ASP A 118 -11.16 -2.31 9.47
C ASP A 118 -11.09 -1.00 8.68
N ILE A 119 -9.94 -0.73 8.05
CA ILE A 119 -9.75 0.52 7.32
C ILE A 119 -10.79 0.71 6.20
N HIS A 120 -11.21 -0.35 5.52
CA HIS A 120 -12.15 -0.27 4.40
C HIS A 120 -13.29 -1.28 4.56
N ASN A 121 -14.50 -0.76 4.76
CA ASN A 121 -15.69 -1.56 5.02
C ASN A 121 -16.69 -1.41 3.88
N PRO A 122 -16.95 -2.45 3.06
CA PRO A 122 -17.99 -2.38 2.04
C PRO A 122 -19.35 -2.15 2.68
N ILE A 123 -20.14 -1.23 2.13
CA ILE A 123 -21.52 -0.98 2.56
C ILE A 123 -22.46 -1.82 1.70
N LYS A 124 -23.26 -2.66 2.36
CA LYS A 124 -24.22 -3.54 1.71
C LYS A 124 -25.58 -3.43 2.40
N VAL A 125 -26.65 -3.73 1.67
CA VAL A 125 -27.97 -3.94 2.25
C VAL A 125 -28.28 -5.43 2.15
N GLN A 126 -28.56 -6.04 3.29
CA GLN A 126 -28.99 -7.41 3.42
C GLN A 126 -30.51 -7.45 3.41
N TYR A 127 -31.09 -8.22 2.50
CA TYR A 127 -32.52 -8.45 2.40
C TYR A 127 -32.83 -9.89 2.79
N GLU A 128 -33.82 -10.08 3.65
CA GLU A 128 -34.38 -11.40 3.96
C GLU A 128 -35.31 -11.84 2.83
N ILE A 129 -35.22 -13.11 2.44
CA ILE A 129 -35.99 -13.67 1.32
C ILE A 129 -37.02 -14.67 1.83
N TYR A 130 -36.55 -15.68 2.57
CA TYR A 130 -37.37 -16.77 3.10
C TYR A 130 -36.62 -17.47 4.23
N GLN A 131 -37.26 -17.71 5.37
CA GLN A 131 -36.75 -18.52 6.50
C GLN A 131 -35.23 -18.47 6.71
N ASN A 132 -34.71 -17.36 7.23
CA ASN A 132 -33.28 -17.12 7.53
C ASN A 132 -32.32 -17.14 6.32
N GLU A 133 -32.82 -17.17 5.07
CA GLU A 133 -31.99 -16.94 3.88
C GLU A 133 -31.93 -15.44 3.54
N HIS A 134 -30.70 -14.96 3.28
CA HIS A 134 -30.42 -13.56 2.99
C HIS A 134 -29.70 -13.37 1.65
N ILE A 135 -29.99 -12.25 0.97
CA ILE A 135 -29.17 -11.72 -0.13
C ILE A 135 -28.51 -10.43 0.32
N GLU A 136 -27.22 -10.30 0.05
CA GLU A 136 -26.48 -9.05 0.23
C GLU A 136 -26.33 -8.31 -1.10
N VAL A 137 -26.80 -7.07 -1.14
CA VAL A 137 -26.66 -6.19 -2.30
C VAL A 137 -25.70 -5.04 -1.97
N PRO A 138 -24.59 -4.86 -2.70
CA PRO A 138 -23.69 -3.75 -2.45
C PRO A 138 -24.34 -2.42 -2.84
N LEU A 139 -24.17 -1.42 -1.98
CA LEU A 139 -24.59 -0.05 -2.27
C LEU A 139 -23.70 0.53 -3.37
N ARG A 140 -24.29 1.11 -4.42
CA ARG A 140 -23.55 1.69 -5.56
C ARG A 140 -23.86 3.18 -5.71
N PHE A 141 -22.83 4.00 -5.83
CA PHE A 141 -22.96 5.39 -6.23
C PHE A 141 -23.44 5.46 -7.67
N ASN A 142 -24.36 6.40 -7.93
CA ASN A 142 -24.98 6.70 -9.22
C ASN A 142 -24.30 5.97 -10.38
N TRP A 143 -24.79 4.77 -10.67
CA TRP A 143 -24.07 3.83 -11.54
C TRP A 143 -23.92 4.38 -12.96
N ILE A 144 -24.89 5.18 -13.39
CA ILE A 144 -24.91 5.86 -14.68
C ILE A 144 -23.83 6.94 -14.70
N LEU A 145 -23.86 7.88 -13.75
CA LEU A 145 -22.87 8.95 -13.65
C LEU A 145 -21.45 8.38 -13.52
N TYR A 146 -21.27 7.35 -12.70
CA TYR A 146 -19.98 6.68 -12.55
C TYR A 146 -19.49 6.06 -13.85
N LYS A 147 -20.36 5.38 -14.61
CA LYS A 147 -19.98 4.80 -15.91
C LYS A 147 -19.53 5.87 -16.90
N LEU A 148 -20.15 7.03 -16.88
CA LEU A 148 -19.88 8.14 -17.79
C LEU A 148 -18.60 8.92 -17.41
N THR A 149 -18.43 9.24 -16.12
CA THR A 149 -17.37 10.18 -15.70
C THR A 149 -16.18 9.51 -15.02
N LYS A 150 -16.34 8.25 -14.59
CA LYS A 150 -15.39 7.52 -13.72
C LYS A 150 -15.02 8.27 -12.44
N MET A 151 -15.81 9.29 -12.07
CA MET A 151 -15.52 10.11 -10.91
C MET A 151 -15.80 9.34 -9.64
N GLN A 152 -14.87 9.43 -8.70
CA GLN A 152 -15.07 8.89 -7.37
C GLN A 152 -15.81 9.91 -6.52
N PHE A 153 -16.77 9.42 -5.76
CA PHE A 153 -17.46 10.20 -4.76
C PHE A 153 -16.76 10.05 -3.42
N ILE A 154 -16.57 11.18 -2.76
CA ILE A 154 -16.18 11.28 -1.36
C ILE A 154 -17.31 11.99 -0.64
N GLY A 155 -17.91 11.29 0.32
CA GLY A 155 -18.95 11.84 1.17
C GLY A 155 -18.36 12.70 2.28
N SER A 156 -19.27 13.27 3.07
CA SER A 156 -18.91 14.06 4.23
C SER A 156 -18.05 13.26 5.21
N ILE A 157 -17.14 13.96 5.87
CA ILE A 157 -16.19 13.40 6.83
C ILE A 157 -16.69 13.63 8.26
N VAL A 158 -16.54 12.63 9.12
CA VAL A 158 -16.69 12.73 10.57
C VAL A 158 -15.31 12.56 11.20
N ILE A 159 -14.85 13.57 11.94
CA ILE A 159 -13.58 13.54 12.67
C ILE A 159 -13.89 13.30 14.14
N ASP A 160 -13.35 12.23 14.71
CA ASP A 160 -13.35 11.97 16.14
C ASP A 160 -11.95 12.21 16.71
N LYS A 161 -11.76 13.37 17.32
CA LYS A 161 -10.49 13.77 17.92
C LYS A 161 -10.12 12.91 19.13
N LYS A 162 -11.10 12.35 19.86
CA LYS A 162 -10.83 11.56 21.08
C LYS A 162 -10.14 10.24 20.76
N SER A 163 -10.58 9.58 19.70
CA SER A 163 -9.99 8.33 19.22
C SER A 163 -8.90 8.52 18.16
N ASN A 164 -8.59 9.78 17.79
CA ASN A 164 -7.73 10.13 16.66
C ASN A 164 -8.14 9.43 15.35
N ARG A 165 -9.44 9.35 15.08
CA ARG A 165 -9.99 8.69 13.88
C ARG A 165 -10.80 9.64 13.00
N THR A 166 -10.78 9.35 11.72
CA THR A 166 -11.63 9.95 10.70
C THR A 166 -12.44 8.88 9.99
N VAL A 167 -13.75 9.10 9.89
CA VAL A 167 -14.70 8.23 9.22
C VAL A 167 -15.32 8.97 8.05
N PHE A 168 -15.26 8.37 6.86
CA PHE A 168 -15.87 8.94 5.67
C PHE A 168 -16.34 7.87 4.70
N VAL A 169 -17.31 8.23 3.88
CA VAL A 169 -17.82 7.36 2.82
C VAL A 169 -17.09 7.67 1.53
N ARG A 170 -16.67 6.63 0.80
CA ARG A 170 -16.07 6.76 -0.53
C ARG A 170 -16.60 5.72 -1.48
N THR A 171 -16.39 5.92 -2.76
CA THR A 171 -16.61 4.90 -3.77
C THR A 171 -15.32 4.17 -4.14
N SER A 172 -15.44 2.90 -4.48
CA SER A 172 -14.39 2.12 -5.16
C SER A 172 -14.36 2.41 -6.67
N ILE A 173 -13.35 1.87 -7.35
CA ILE A 173 -13.23 1.85 -8.82
C ILE A 173 -14.39 1.05 -9.48
N ASP A 174 -15.16 0.27 -8.72
CA ASP A 174 -16.38 -0.38 -9.23
C ASP A 174 -17.66 0.43 -8.98
N GLY A 175 -17.53 1.64 -8.41
CA GLY A 175 -18.65 2.48 -7.98
C GLY A 175 -19.37 1.98 -6.72
N ARG A 176 -18.84 0.95 -6.03
CA ARG A 176 -19.41 0.46 -4.76
C ARG A 176 -19.01 1.38 -3.61
N TYR A 177 -19.91 1.60 -2.67
CA TYR A 177 -19.63 2.37 -1.47
C TYR A 177 -18.83 1.59 -0.42
N PHE A 178 -17.88 2.30 0.17
CA PHE A 178 -17.09 1.85 1.30
C PHE A 178 -17.12 2.92 2.38
N LEU A 179 -17.30 2.49 3.63
CA LEU A 179 -16.99 3.30 4.78
C LEU A 179 -15.50 3.11 5.10
N THR A 180 -14.74 4.19 5.10
CA THR A 180 -13.32 4.18 5.45
C THR A 180 -13.13 4.76 6.84
N VAL A 181 -12.38 4.05 7.67
CA VAL A 181 -12.00 4.43 9.03
C VAL A 181 -10.49 4.46 9.07
N ARG A 182 -9.89 5.60 9.39
CA ARG A 182 -8.43 5.72 9.48
C ARG A 182 -8.04 6.78 10.49
N GLU A 183 -6.74 6.89 10.78
CA GLU A 183 -6.20 8.02 11.53
C GLU A 183 -6.51 9.35 10.83
N ILE A 184 -6.57 10.43 11.61
CA ILE A 184 -6.84 11.78 11.09
C ILE A 184 -5.68 12.20 10.18
N ASN A 185 -6.03 12.62 8.97
CA ASN A 185 -5.08 13.22 8.04
C ASN A 185 -5.15 14.74 8.14
N SER A 186 -4.05 15.41 7.84
CA SER A 186 -4.00 16.87 7.79
C SER A 186 -5.05 17.46 6.84
N THR A 187 -5.23 16.83 5.68
CA THR A 187 -6.20 17.22 4.65
C THR A 187 -7.68 17.04 5.03
N ASP A 188 -7.99 16.47 6.20
CA ASP A 188 -9.38 16.34 6.68
C ASP A 188 -9.90 17.63 7.30
N TYR A 189 -9.00 18.47 7.81
CA TYR A 189 -9.35 19.73 8.46
C TYR A 189 -9.97 20.72 7.46
N PHE A 190 -10.90 21.53 7.97
CA PHE A 190 -11.67 22.47 7.14
C PHE A 190 -10.77 23.44 6.37
N PHE A 191 -9.80 24.07 7.04
CA PHE A 191 -8.87 25.01 6.41
C PHE A 191 -8.03 24.37 5.31
N GLU A 192 -7.59 23.11 5.48
CA GLU A 192 -6.85 22.39 4.44
C GLU A 192 -7.74 22.10 3.22
N LYS A 193 -9.01 21.73 3.43
CA LYS A 193 -9.96 21.57 2.32
C LYS A 193 -10.18 22.86 1.55
N VAL A 194 -10.24 24.00 2.24
CA VAL A 194 -10.33 25.33 1.62
C VAL A 194 -9.08 25.61 0.79
N LYS A 195 -7.87 25.37 1.32
CA LYS A 195 -6.62 25.52 0.56
C LYS A 195 -6.59 24.64 -0.69
N ILE A 196 -7.00 23.37 -0.58
CA ILE A 196 -7.08 22.45 -1.72
C ILE A 196 -8.07 22.98 -2.77
N PHE A 197 -9.22 23.50 -2.34
CA PHE A 197 -10.22 24.07 -3.24
C PHE A 197 -9.70 25.32 -3.96
N ILE A 198 -9.08 26.25 -3.24
CA ILE A 198 -8.45 27.45 -3.80
C ILE A 198 -7.37 27.04 -4.81
N ALA A 199 -6.48 26.13 -4.43
CA ALA A 199 -5.43 25.63 -5.30
C ALA A 199 -5.98 24.97 -6.57
N PHE A 200 -7.09 24.23 -6.46
CA PHE A 200 -7.79 23.65 -7.60
C PHE A 200 -8.34 24.75 -8.52
N ILE A 201 -8.98 25.78 -7.98
CA ILE A 201 -9.46 26.93 -8.79
C ILE A 201 -8.29 27.60 -9.50
N LEU A 202 -7.23 27.95 -8.77
CA LEU A 202 -6.03 28.60 -9.34
C LEU A 202 -5.44 27.75 -10.47
N PHE A 203 -5.31 26.45 -10.27
CA PHE A 203 -4.86 25.54 -11.32
C PHE A 203 -5.75 25.61 -12.56
N ASN A 204 -7.08 25.55 -12.44
CA ASN A 204 -7.97 25.57 -13.60
C ASN A 204 -7.96 26.93 -14.32
N VAL A 205 -7.79 28.04 -13.59
CA VAL A 205 -7.69 29.40 -14.17
C VAL A 205 -6.40 29.56 -14.97
N PHE A 206 -5.28 29.09 -14.43
CA PHE A 206 -3.96 29.29 -15.04
C PHE A 206 -3.48 28.11 -15.91
N TYR A 207 -4.28 27.04 -16.01
CA TYR A 207 -3.94 25.76 -16.65
C TYR A 207 -3.26 25.88 -18.02
N LEU A 208 -3.74 26.80 -18.85
CA LEU A 208 -3.25 26.98 -20.23
C LEU A 208 -1.97 27.83 -20.31
N PHE A 209 -1.62 28.56 -19.26
CA PHE A 209 -0.54 29.55 -19.27
C PHE A 209 0.69 29.11 -18.48
N ILE A 210 0.60 28.03 -17.71
CA ILE A 210 1.67 27.53 -16.85
C ILE A 210 2.28 26.26 -17.40
N LYS A 211 3.61 26.18 -17.36
CA LYS A 211 4.31 24.93 -17.61
C LYS A 211 3.98 23.92 -16.50
N ARG A 212 3.94 22.64 -16.87
CA ARG A 212 3.63 21.53 -15.96
C ARG A 212 4.77 21.27 -14.99
N SER A 213 4.41 20.90 -13.77
CA SER A 213 5.37 20.66 -12.70
C SER A 213 5.82 19.21 -12.64
N VAL A 214 7.12 19.01 -12.44
CA VAL A 214 7.71 17.73 -12.07
C VAL A 214 7.78 17.68 -10.54
N LEU A 215 7.10 16.70 -9.94
CA LEU A 215 7.02 16.58 -8.49
C LEU A 215 7.82 15.40 -7.96
N LEU A 216 8.70 15.70 -7.01
CA LEU A 216 9.47 14.72 -6.27
C LEU A 216 9.10 14.79 -4.79
N PHE A 217 9.12 13.63 -4.14
CA PHE A 217 9.03 13.46 -2.69
C PHE A 217 9.37 12.01 -2.33
N GLU A 218 9.62 11.77 -1.06
CA GLU A 218 9.77 10.44 -0.48
C GLU A 218 9.26 10.39 0.97
N LYS A 219 9.00 9.18 1.45
CA LYS A 219 8.55 8.89 2.83
C LYS A 219 7.41 9.80 3.29
N LYS A 220 6.33 9.87 2.50
CA LYS A 220 5.13 10.70 2.73
C LYS A 220 5.44 12.19 2.80
N SER A 221 6.41 12.64 2.01
CA SER A 221 6.93 14.02 1.99
C SER A 221 7.49 14.44 3.35
N ASN A 222 8.18 13.53 4.03
CA ASN A 222 8.68 13.75 5.39
C ASN A 222 10.20 13.53 5.52
N ARG A 223 10.91 13.16 4.46
CA ARG A 223 12.37 12.96 4.48
C ARG A 223 13.02 13.47 3.20
N TYR A 224 14.30 13.78 3.31
CA TYR A 224 15.19 14.16 2.23
C TYR A 224 16.53 13.40 2.36
N GLU A 225 16.52 12.13 1.97
CA GLU A 225 17.63 11.18 2.19
C GLU A 225 17.76 10.06 1.12
N GLU A 226 16.73 9.74 0.33
CA GLU A 226 16.73 8.63 -0.65
C GLU A 226 16.87 9.11 -2.11
N SER A 227 16.48 8.26 -3.07
CA SER A 227 16.66 8.49 -4.50
C SER A 227 15.98 9.76 -5.02
N ALA A 228 14.86 10.19 -4.43
CA ALA A 228 14.17 11.39 -4.91
C ALA A 228 14.97 12.64 -4.56
N SER A 229 15.60 12.67 -3.38
CA SER A 229 16.48 13.78 -2.97
C SER A 229 17.69 13.94 -3.90
N VAL A 230 18.39 12.83 -4.20
CA VAL A 230 19.59 12.86 -5.07
C VAL A 230 19.25 13.26 -6.51
N LEU A 231 18.17 12.69 -7.05
CA LEU A 231 17.73 13.04 -8.40
C LEU A 231 17.26 14.50 -8.49
N PHE A 232 16.59 15.00 -7.46
CA PHE A 232 16.12 16.38 -7.42
C PHE A 232 17.29 17.38 -7.52
N GLU A 233 18.36 17.17 -6.76
CA GLU A 233 19.57 18.01 -6.80
C GLU A 233 20.19 18.00 -8.20
N GLU A 234 20.34 16.82 -8.82
CA GLU A 234 20.88 16.71 -10.17
C GLU A 234 19.97 17.39 -11.21
N MET A 235 18.64 17.22 -11.10
CA MET A 235 17.68 17.84 -12.02
C MET A 235 17.67 19.37 -11.92
N VAL A 236 17.81 19.93 -10.71
CA VAL A 236 17.93 21.38 -10.53
C VAL A 236 19.25 21.87 -11.11
N THR A 237 20.35 21.16 -10.85
CA THR A 237 21.70 21.48 -11.36
C THR A 237 21.76 21.43 -12.90
N GLU A 238 21.09 20.46 -13.52
CA GLU A 238 20.96 20.34 -14.97
C GLU A 238 19.94 21.32 -15.59
N ASN A 239 19.41 22.26 -14.81
CA ASN A 239 18.44 23.26 -15.25
C ASN A 239 17.17 22.66 -15.86
N ILE A 240 16.66 21.56 -15.29
CA ILE A 240 15.39 20.97 -15.73
C ILE A 240 14.22 21.93 -15.41
N ASN A 241 13.27 22.02 -16.33
CA ASN A 241 12.10 22.88 -16.21
C ASN A 241 11.16 22.45 -15.06
N ASN A 242 10.74 23.41 -14.21
CA ASN A 242 9.64 23.27 -13.24
C ASN A 242 9.70 22.07 -12.30
N VAL A 243 10.90 21.80 -11.79
CA VAL A 243 11.15 20.75 -10.81
C VAL A 243 10.90 21.27 -9.40
N PHE A 244 10.14 20.52 -8.61
CA PHE A 244 9.88 20.86 -7.21
C PHE A 244 9.88 19.62 -6.32
N TYR A 245 10.35 19.80 -5.08
CA TYR A 245 10.38 18.76 -4.06
C TYR A 245 9.36 19.07 -2.96
N ILE A 246 8.50 18.12 -2.58
CA ILE A 246 7.53 18.32 -1.50
C ILE A 246 8.10 17.76 -0.19
N LEU A 247 8.18 18.60 0.84
CA LEU A 247 8.70 18.23 2.15
C LEU A 247 7.96 18.94 3.29
N ASP A 248 7.94 18.34 4.47
CA ASP A 248 7.47 18.99 5.69
C ASP A 248 8.20 20.33 5.90
N LYS A 249 7.42 21.37 6.26
CA LYS A 249 7.94 22.74 6.38
C LYS A 249 9.13 22.84 7.33
N ASN A 250 9.07 22.14 8.46
CA ASN A 250 10.09 22.25 9.50
C ASN A 250 11.41 21.57 9.09
N LYS A 251 11.36 20.72 8.06
CA LYS A 251 12.50 19.95 7.58
C LYS A 251 13.20 20.57 6.38
N ILE A 252 12.59 21.54 5.71
CA ILE A 252 13.20 22.19 4.55
C ILE A 252 14.54 22.83 4.94
N GLU A 253 14.54 23.67 5.98
CA GLU A 253 15.77 24.33 6.44
C GLU A 253 16.77 23.36 7.08
N GLN A 254 16.29 22.21 7.60
CA GLN A 254 17.11 21.25 8.35
C GLN A 254 17.77 20.19 7.46
N GLU A 255 17.06 19.72 6.43
CA GLU A 255 17.47 18.57 5.61
C GLU A 255 17.86 18.97 4.18
N VAL A 256 17.38 20.11 3.64
CA VAL A 256 17.62 20.52 2.24
C VAL A 256 18.76 21.54 2.16
N PRO A 257 19.78 21.34 1.29
CA PRO A 257 20.86 22.31 1.13
C PRO A 257 20.35 23.69 0.67
N PRO A 258 20.94 24.81 1.15
CA PRO A 258 20.43 26.17 0.93
C PRO A 258 20.11 26.51 -0.54
N GLU A 259 20.97 26.10 -1.46
CA GLU A 259 20.85 26.33 -2.90
C GLU A 259 19.61 25.67 -3.53
N PHE A 260 19.08 24.61 -2.92
CA PHE A 260 17.90 23.88 -3.40
C PHE A 260 16.60 24.26 -2.68
N GLN A 261 16.66 24.99 -1.56
CA GLN A 261 15.48 25.29 -0.72
C GLN A 261 14.38 26.07 -1.46
N ILE A 262 14.72 26.92 -2.43
CA ILE A 262 13.73 27.67 -3.24
C ILE A 262 12.81 26.76 -4.08
N TYR A 263 13.32 25.58 -4.45
CA TYR A 263 12.61 24.56 -5.20
C TYR A 263 11.88 23.55 -4.29
N ALA A 264 12.15 23.57 -2.98
CA ALA A 264 11.41 22.83 -1.98
C ALA A 264 10.08 23.53 -1.65
N ILE A 265 8.99 22.76 -1.63
CA ILE A 265 7.65 23.23 -1.34
C ILE A 265 7.18 22.62 -0.04
N ALA A 266 6.83 23.49 0.91
CA ALA A 266 6.23 23.08 2.18
C ALA A 266 4.94 22.29 1.96
N LYS A 267 4.90 21.07 2.50
CA LYS A 267 3.71 20.21 2.54
C LYS A 267 2.53 20.98 3.14
N ASN A 268 1.33 20.73 2.61
CA ASN A 268 0.08 21.38 3.01
C ASN A 268 -0.01 22.91 2.82
N SER A 269 0.93 23.50 2.07
CA SER A 269 0.80 24.87 1.58
C SER A 269 -0.13 24.94 0.35
N ILE A 270 -0.67 26.12 0.06
CA ILE A 270 -1.41 26.36 -1.19
C ILE A 270 -0.51 26.08 -2.41
N ARG A 271 0.78 26.45 -2.32
CA ARG A 271 1.80 26.14 -3.34
C ARG A 271 1.91 24.63 -3.57
N HIS A 272 1.97 23.83 -2.51
CA HIS A 272 1.97 22.36 -2.62
C HIS A 272 0.72 21.85 -3.36
N TYR A 273 -0.48 22.22 -2.92
CA TYR A 273 -1.70 21.74 -3.56
C TYR A 273 -1.82 22.21 -5.01
N PHE A 274 -1.39 23.43 -5.32
CA PHE A 274 -1.38 23.96 -6.68
C PHE A 274 -0.47 23.14 -7.58
N HIS A 275 0.78 22.91 -7.17
CA HIS A 275 1.71 22.08 -7.95
C HIS A 275 1.26 20.62 -8.01
N PHE A 276 0.62 20.09 -6.96
CA PHE A 276 -0.02 18.78 -7.01
C PHE A 276 -1.06 18.71 -8.13
N PHE A 277 -1.96 19.70 -8.26
CA PHE A 277 -2.92 19.73 -9.38
C PHE A 277 -2.24 20.00 -10.73
N ASN A 278 -1.24 20.87 -10.79
CA ASN A 278 -0.50 21.22 -12.00
C ASN A 278 0.45 20.12 -12.51
N SER A 279 0.81 19.15 -11.69
CA SER A 279 1.78 18.13 -12.07
C SER A 279 1.18 17.04 -12.96
N ASP A 280 1.84 16.80 -14.09
CA ASP A 280 1.55 15.67 -14.97
C ASP A 280 2.64 14.58 -14.87
N LEU A 281 3.67 14.79 -14.05
CA LEU A 281 4.77 13.85 -13.81
C LEU A 281 5.16 13.82 -12.33
N PHE A 282 4.97 12.65 -11.72
CA PHE A 282 5.47 12.33 -10.38
C PHE A 282 6.71 11.45 -10.50
N ILE A 283 7.80 11.81 -9.83
CA ILE A 283 9.03 11.01 -9.76
C ILE A 283 9.36 10.75 -8.28
N THR A 284 8.99 9.59 -7.75
CA THR A 284 8.91 9.39 -6.29
C THR A 284 9.20 7.95 -5.88
N THR A 285 9.59 7.75 -4.61
CA THR A 285 9.86 6.41 -4.04
C THR A 285 8.59 5.70 -3.56
N GLU A 286 7.45 6.39 -3.49
CA GLU A 286 6.14 5.86 -3.10
C GLU A 286 5.04 6.28 -4.09
N ALA A 287 3.87 5.64 -4.04
CA ALA A 287 2.77 6.02 -4.92
C ALA A 287 2.38 7.51 -4.78
N PRO A 288 2.00 8.22 -5.87
CA PRO A 288 1.74 9.67 -5.85
C PRO A 288 0.76 10.18 -4.79
N GLY A 289 -0.18 9.33 -4.33
CA GLY A 289 -1.09 9.66 -3.24
C GLY A 289 -0.41 9.94 -1.89
N HIS A 290 0.84 9.49 -1.68
CA HIS A 290 1.62 9.76 -0.47
C HIS A 290 2.16 11.20 -0.44
N GLY A 291 2.25 11.88 -1.58
CA GLY A 291 2.74 13.25 -1.67
C GLY A 291 1.80 14.27 -1.03
N ILE A 292 0.50 13.94 -1.00
CA ILE A 292 -0.53 14.66 -0.26
C ILE A 292 -0.75 13.97 1.09
N ASP A 293 -1.71 13.06 1.16
CA ASP A 293 -2.04 12.28 2.33
C ASP A 293 -2.54 10.91 1.87
N LEU A 294 -1.99 9.84 2.44
CA LEU A 294 -2.42 8.48 2.12
C LEU A 294 -3.91 8.33 2.45
N ARG A 295 -4.70 7.87 1.47
CA ARG A 295 -6.18 7.79 1.57
C ARG A 295 -6.82 9.16 1.87
N VAL A 296 -6.32 10.20 1.20
CA VAL A 296 -6.92 11.55 1.20
C VAL A 296 -8.43 11.48 0.98
N ALA A 297 -9.19 12.20 1.80
CA ALA A 297 -10.64 12.27 1.74
C ALA A 297 -11.11 13.61 1.17
N ASN A 298 -10.45 14.07 0.10
CA ASN A 298 -10.82 15.28 -0.61
C ASN A 298 -11.24 14.93 -2.04
N PHE A 299 -12.42 15.41 -2.44
CA PHE A 299 -13.02 15.11 -3.73
C PHE A 299 -12.09 15.43 -4.92
N PHE A 300 -11.45 16.61 -4.93
CA PHE A 300 -10.58 17.03 -6.03
C PHE A 300 -9.30 16.18 -6.10
N ALA A 301 -8.65 15.97 -4.95
CA ALA A 301 -7.42 15.17 -4.88
C ALA A 301 -7.66 13.71 -5.26
N VAL A 302 -8.74 13.10 -4.76
CA VAL A 302 -9.11 11.72 -5.09
C VAL A 302 -9.40 11.57 -6.57
N ASN A 303 -10.12 12.51 -7.19
CA ASN A 303 -10.42 12.43 -8.62
C ASN A 303 -9.18 12.62 -9.49
N LYS A 304 -8.22 13.48 -9.10
CA LYS A 304 -6.92 13.56 -9.79
C LYS A 304 -6.19 12.22 -9.76
N LEU A 305 -6.04 11.61 -8.59
CA LEU A 305 -5.32 10.34 -8.42
C LEU A 305 -6.03 9.18 -9.11
N SER A 306 -7.36 9.12 -9.01
CA SER A 306 -8.16 8.00 -9.55
C SER A 306 -8.25 7.99 -11.06
N ARG A 307 -8.19 9.15 -11.71
CA ARG A 307 -8.16 9.25 -13.18
C ARG A 307 -6.88 8.66 -13.78
N LYS A 308 -5.78 8.60 -13.01
CA LYS A 308 -4.48 8.09 -13.47
C LYS A 308 -3.99 8.74 -14.77
N ASN A 309 -4.44 9.97 -15.07
CA ASN A 309 -4.02 10.75 -16.23
C ASN A 309 -2.80 11.60 -15.88
N TYR A 310 -1.72 10.92 -15.53
CA TYR A 310 -0.42 11.50 -15.22
C TYR A 310 0.65 10.42 -15.44
N LYS A 311 1.86 10.86 -15.74
CA LYS A 311 3.05 10.02 -15.84
C LYS A 311 3.59 9.75 -14.44
N TYR A 312 4.16 8.56 -14.26
CA TYR A 312 4.75 8.19 -12.98
C TYR A 312 6.09 7.49 -13.17
N VAL A 313 7.13 7.96 -12.49
CA VAL A 313 8.44 7.32 -12.43
C VAL A 313 8.65 6.82 -11.00
N PHE A 314 8.65 5.51 -10.84
CA PHE A 314 8.83 4.84 -9.56
C PHE A 314 10.31 4.63 -9.28
N LEU A 315 10.82 5.36 -8.29
CA LEU A 315 12.22 5.31 -7.87
C LEU A 315 12.54 4.18 -6.89
N GLN A 316 11.52 3.50 -6.37
CA GLN A 316 11.64 2.51 -5.30
C GLN A 316 12.25 3.08 -4.01
N HIS A 317 12.16 2.34 -2.89
CA HIS A 317 12.94 2.66 -1.68
C HIS A 317 14.34 2.01 -1.69
N GLY A 318 14.47 0.91 -2.41
CA GLY A 318 15.68 0.10 -2.55
C GLY A 318 15.41 -1.01 -3.56
N VAL A 319 16.45 -1.75 -3.93
CA VAL A 319 16.40 -2.77 -4.98
C VAL A 319 15.29 -3.78 -4.67
N MET A 320 14.24 -3.82 -5.52
CA MET A 320 13.08 -4.70 -5.34
C MET A 320 13.30 -6.06 -5.99
N TYR A 321 14.42 -6.70 -5.66
CA TYR A 321 14.76 -8.04 -6.12
C TYR A 321 14.48 -9.12 -5.06
N MET A 322 14.63 -8.81 -3.78
CA MET A 322 14.78 -9.81 -2.72
C MET A 322 13.60 -10.77 -2.56
N VAL A 323 12.40 -10.23 -2.26
CA VAL A 323 11.15 -10.99 -2.19
C VAL A 323 10.41 -10.83 -3.50
N SER A 324 9.95 -11.95 -4.07
CA SER A 324 9.28 -11.98 -5.37
C SER A 324 8.09 -11.02 -5.44
N LEU A 325 7.95 -10.31 -6.56
CA LEU A 325 6.78 -9.46 -6.84
C LEU A 325 5.50 -10.29 -6.97
N SER A 326 5.62 -11.60 -7.23
CA SER A 326 4.50 -12.56 -7.24
C SER A 326 3.93 -12.82 -5.84
N ALA A 327 4.60 -12.35 -4.78
CA ALA A 327 4.11 -12.42 -3.41
C ALA A 327 2.77 -11.70 -3.22
N LYS A 328 1.85 -12.27 -2.44
CA LYS A 328 0.49 -11.75 -2.23
C LYS A 328 0.48 -10.29 -1.75
N LEU A 329 1.42 -9.93 -0.86
CA LEU A 329 1.55 -8.58 -0.31
C LEU A 329 2.04 -7.54 -1.35
N ARG A 330 2.65 -7.99 -2.45
CA ARG A 330 3.17 -7.12 -3.53
C ARG A 330 2.17 -6.89 -4.66
N LYS A 331 0.94 -7.41 -4.57
CA LYS A 331 -0.08 -7.27 -5.62
C LYS A 331 -0.34 -5.81 -6.04
N ALA A 332 -0.28 -4.87 -5.10
CA ALA A 332 -0.54 -3.46 -5.37
C ALA A 332 0.49 -2.82 -6.32
N VAL A 333 1.75 -3.26 -6.26
CA VAL A 333 2.88 -2.68 -7.03
C VAL A 333 3.08 -3.35 -8.39
N ARG A 334 2.31 -4.39 -8.72
CA ARG A 334 2.33 -5.04 -10.03
C ARG A 334 1.66 -4.18 -11.10
N TYR A 335 1.93 -4.49 -12.37
CA TYR A 335 1.28 -3.85 -13.50
C TYR A 335 -0.24 -3.97 -13.41
N GLY A 336 -0.96 -2.90 -13.73
CA GLY A 336 -2.41 -2.79 -13.55
C GLY A 336 -2.88 -2.63 -12.09
N GLY A 337 -1.96 -2.54 -11.13
CA GLY A 337 -2.22 -2.28 -9.72
C GLY A 337 -2.54 -0.81 -9.42
N VAL A 338 -1.85 -0.23 -8.43
CA VAL A 338 -2.15 1.14 -7.98
C VAL A 338 -1.60 2.23 -8.89
N TYR A 339 -0.59 1.93 -9.71
CA TYR A 339 0.08 2.90 -10.60
C TYR A 339 -0.72 3.20 -11.89
N PRO A 340 -0.47 4.35 -12.54
CA PRO A 340 -1.01 4.63 -13.87
C PRO A 340 -0.45 3.67 -14.92
N ASN A 341 -1.06 3.64 -16.11
CA ASN A 341 -0.58 2.81 -17.22
C ASN A 341 0.77 3.31 -17.75
N ASP A 342 0.97 4.62 -17.79
CA ASP A 342 2.22 5.27 -18.20
C ASP A 342 3.16 5.42 -16.98
N VAL A 343 3.55 4.26 -16.44
CA VAL A 343 4.52 4.13 -15.36
C VAL A 343 5.87 3.68 -15.90
N LYS A 344 6.93 4.30 -15.40
CA LYS A 344 8.32 3.89 -15.57
C LYS A 344 8.88 3.43 -14.23
N ILE A 345 9.62 2.33 -14.23
CA ILE A 345 10.25 1.77 -13.02
C ILE A 345 11.74 1.85 -13.21
N VAL A 346 12.41 2.54 -12.28
CA VAL A 346 13.86 2.64 -12.27
C VAL A 346 14.41 1.40 -11.59
N VAL A 347 15.27 0.66 -12.27
CA VAL A 347 15.88 -0.59 -11.78
C VAL A 347 17.40 -0.53 -11.87
N SER A 348 18.06 -1.41 -11.12
CA SER A 348 19.51 -1.41 -10.89
C SER A 348 20.27 -2.41 -11.75
N SER A 349 19.58 -3.36 -12.39
CA SER A 349 20.20 -4.39 -13.23
C SER A 349 19.20 -5.01 -14.19
N ILE A 350 19.72 -5.82 -15.11
CA ILE A 350 18.93 -6.66 -16.01
C ILE A 350 18.14 -7.72 -15.21
N GLU A 351 18.70 -8.26 -14.13
CA GLU A 351 18.02 -9.28 -13.31
C GLU A 351 16.83 -8.69 -12.54
N GLU A 352 16.97 -7.48 -12.00
CA GLU A 352 15.82 -6.75 -11.44
C GLU A 352 14.78 -6.43 -12.52
N ALA A 353 15.22 -6.06 -13.73
CA ALA A 353 14.30 -5.77 -14.83
C ALA A 353 13.47 -7.01 -15.22
N LYS A 354 14.12 -8.17 -15.39
CA LYS A 354 13.44 -9.45 -15.66
C LYS A 354 12.43 -9.79 -14.57
N HIS A 355 12.79 -9.56 -13.31
CA HIS A 355 11.89 -9.79 -12.18
C HIS A 355 10.61 -8.95 -12.27
N PHE A 356 10.70 -7.67 -12.63
CA PHE A 356 9.52 -6.82 -12.87
C PHE A 356 8.67 -7.29 -14.06
N ILE A 357 9.29 -7.83 -15.10
CA ILE A 357 8.57 -8.38 -16.26
C ILE A 357 7.81 -9.66 -15.88
N GLU A 358 8.53 -10.64 -15.34
CA GLU A 358 8.02 -12.00 -15.07
C GLU A 358 7.01 -12.00 -13.92
N ASP A 359 7.37 -11.43 -12.78
CA ASP A 359 6.57 -11.50 -11.54
C ASP A 359 5.67 -10.27 -11.37
N GLY A 360 6.10 -9.13 -11.92
CA GLY A 360 5.39 -7.86 -11.86
C GLY A 360 4.42 -7.63 -13.03
N GLY A 361 4.57 -8.35 -14.14
CA GLY A 361 3.74 -8.21 -15.34
C GLY A 361 4.00 -6.93 -16.15
N TYR A 362 5.15 -6.29 -15.96
CA TYR A 362 5.54 -5.07 -16.69
C TYR A 362 6.12 -5.40 -18.07
N TYR A 363 6.15 -4.41 -18.94
CA TYR A 363 6.81 -4.52 -20.24
C TYR A 363 8.21 -3.89 -20.19
N ALA A 364 9.09 -4.31 -21.10
CA ALA A 364 10.46 -3.78 -21.16
C ALA A 364 10.50 -2.24 -21.31
N ASN A 365 9.56 -1.66 -22.05
CA ASN A 365 9.46 -0.21 -22.22
C ASN A 365 9.01 0.54 -20.94
N ASN A 366 8.51 -0.17 -19.93
CA ASN A 366 8.24 0.40 -18.61
C ASN A 366 9.50 0.52 -17.75
N LEU A 367 10.63 -0.07 -18.14
CA LEU A 367 11.79 -0.20 -17.24
C LEU A 367 12.96 0.68 -17.68
N TYR A 368 13.55 1.40 -16.72
CA TYR A 368 14.78 2.15 -16.90
C TYR A 368 15.90 1.50 -16.10
N ILE A 369 16.82 0.84 -16.80
CA ILE A 369 18.00 0.22 -16.20
C ILE A 369 19.10 1.29 -16.07
N THR A 370 18.92 2.17 -15.09
CA THR A 370 19.81 3.32 -14.87
C THR A 370 20.51 3.29 -13.52
N GLY A 371 20.13 2.37 -12.62
CA GLY A 371 20.54 2.44 -11.23
C GLY A 371 19.61 3.33 -10.41
N LEU A 372 19.50 3.03 -9.12
CA LEU A 372 18.77 3.91 -8.20
C LEU A 372 19.64 5.14 -7.88
N PRO A 373 19.11 6.38 -8.02
CA PRO A 373 19.85 7.61 -7.72
C PRO A 373 20.52 7.64 -6.36
N LYS A 374 19.93 7.02 -5.32
CA LYS A 374 20.55 6.96 -3.99
C LYS A 374 21.95 6.32 -3.98
N PHE A 375 22.25 5.47 -4.95
CA PHE A 375 23.55 4.83 -5.06
C PHE A 375 24.68 5.77 -5.50
N ASP A 376 24.34 6.93 -6.07
CA ASP A 376 25.34 7.95 -6.43
C ASP A 376 25.93 8.66 -5.20
N ARG A 377 25.23 8.63 -4.06
CA ARG A 377 25.62 9.29 -2.80
C ARG A 377 25.92 8.28 -1.68
N LEU A 378 26.24 7.03 -2.00
CA LEU A 378 26.66 6.09 -0.96
C LEU A 378 27.96 6.58 -0.33
N GLN A 379 27.91 6.76 0.99
CA GLN A 379 29.06 7.11 1.80
C GLN A 379 29.26 6.02 2.85
N TRP A 380 30.52 5.77 3.19
CA TRP A 380 30.91 4.88 4.26
C TRP A 380 31.99 5.56 5.08
N GLU A 381 31.84 5.55 6.41
CA GLU A 381 32.79 6.20 7.29
C GLU A 381 34.04 5.32 7.46
N GLU A 382 35.21 5.93 7.46
CA GLU A 382 36.51 5.23 7.54
C GLU A 382 36.64 4.36 8.80
N HIS A 383 35.95 4.74 9.88
CA HIS A 383 35.94 4.03 11.17
C HIS A 383 34.59 3.39 11.48
N ALA A 384 33.83 3.04 10.46
CA ALA A 384 32.58 2.30 10.61
C ALA A 384 32.82 0.98 11.37
N ARG A 385 32.14 0.82 12.50
CA ARG A 385 32.32 -0.30 13.44
C ARG A 385 31.02 -0.92 13.91
N ASP A 386 29.89 -0.21 13.80
CA ASP A 386 28.62 -0.68 14.36
C ASP A 386 28.19 -2.01 13.71
N ILE A 387 27.54 -2.86 14.50
CA ILE A 387 26.95 -4.12 14.07
C ILE A 387 25.44 -3.92 14.08
N VAL A 388 24.85 -3.78 12.90
CA VAL A 388 23.42 -3.51 12.77
C VAL A 388 22.65 -4.82 12.68
N ILE A 389 21.62 -4.95 13.49
CA ILE A 389 20.64 -6.03 13.40
C ILE A 389 19.33 -5.42 12.92
N MET A 390 18.90 -5.76 11.71
CA MET A 390 17.71 -5.16 11.07
C MET A 390 16.91 -6.23 10.30
N PRO A 391 16.16 -7.10 11.01
CA PRO A 391 15.29 -8.07 10.36
C PRO A 391 14.04 -7.41 9.76
N THR A 392 13.42 -8.12 8.83
CA THR A 392 12.16 -7.72 8.21
C THR A 392 11.02 -7.92 9.22
N TRP A 393 10.07 -6.99 9.28
CA TRP A 393 8.91 -7.15 10.16
C TRP A 393 8.06 -8.37 9.81
N ARG A 394 7.37 -8.93 10.80
CA ARG A 394 6.46 -10.07 10.67
C ARG A 394 5.02 -9.59 10.82
N PRO A 395 4.30 -9.23 9.72
CA PRO A 395 2.95 -8.67 9.80
C PRO A 395 1.94 -9.53 10.57
N TRP A 396 2.12 -10.85 10.54
CA TRP A 396 1.25 -11.80 11.22
C TRP A 396 1.43 -11.78 12.75
N GLU A 397 2.58 -11.33 13.25
CA GLU A 397 2.84 -11.20 14.69
C GLU A 397 2.51 -9.79 15.25
N TYR A 398 1.96 -8.88 14.41
CA TYR A 398 1.75 -7.47 14.79
C TYR A 398 0.94 -7.26 16.07
N ASN A 399 -0.11 -8.07 16.28
CA ASN A 399 -0.92 -7.97 17.50
C ASN A 399 -0.22 -8.63 18.69
N GLU A 400 0.41 -9.78 18.48
CA GLU A 400 1.04 -10.57 19.54
C GLU A 400 2.23 -9.83 20.15
N ILE A 401 3.05 -9.17 19.32
CA ILE A 401 4.22 -8.44 19.81
C ILE A 401 3.84 -7.29 20.74
N SER A 402 2.69 -6.65 20.49
CA SER A 402 2.19 -5.57 21.35
C SER A 402 1.66 -6.04 22.70
N GLN A 403 1.28 -7.32 22.82
CA GLN A 403 0.73 -7.91 24.05
C GLN A 403 1.81 -8.62 24.87
N ASN A 404 2.66 -9.41 24.21
CA ASN A 404 3.74 -10.16 24.82
C ASN A 404 4.90 -10.34 23.83
N CYS A 405 5.69 -9.27 23.67
CA CYS A 405 6.81 -9.17 22.73
C CYS A 405 7.77 -10.36 22.83
N GLU A 406 8.20 -10.72 24.05
CA GLU A 406 9.24 -11.74 24.29
C GLU A 406 8.81 -13.16 23.89
N SER A 407 7.51 -13.40 23.77
CA SER A 407 6.98 -14.70 23.35
C SER A 407 7.00 -14.93 21.83
N THR A 408 7.13 -13.86 21.03
CA THR A 408 7.03 -13.89 19.56
C THR A 408 8.25 -14.52 18.89
N GLY A 409 8.06 -15.07 17.68
CA GLY A 409 9.16 -15.60 16.87
C GLY A 409 10.15 -14.50 16.48
N TYR A 410 9.65 -13.31 16.14
CA TYR A 410 10.47 -12.15 15.81
C TYR A 410 11.42 -11.74 16.95
N TYR A 411 10.92 -11.63 18.19
CA TYR A 411 11.77 -11.30 19.34
C TYR A 411 12.80 -12.40 19.62
N LYS A 412 12.36 -13.67 19.66
CA LYS A 412 13.24 -14.81 19.94
C LYS A 412 14.39 -14.93 18.94
N MET A 413 14.10 -14.69 17.66
CA MET A 413 15.13 -14.64 16.62
C MET A 413 16.17 -13.55 16.90
N ILE A 414 15.74 -12.33 17.25
CA ILE A 414 16.66 -11.22 17.55
C ILE A 414 17.49 -11.54 18.80
N ALA A 415 16.85 -12.07 19.85
CA ALA A 415 17.53 -12.49 21.07
C ALA A 415 18.62 -13.54 20.75
N GLU A 416 18.28 -14.57 19.97
CA GLU A 416 19.20 -15.63 19.57
C GLU A 416 20.41 -15.08 18.77
N ILE A 417 20.18 -14.12 17.86
CA ILE A 417 21.26 -13.44 17.12
C ILE A 417 22.18 -12.70 18.09
N ILE A 418 21.62 -11.88 18.98
CA ILE A 418 22.40 -11.06 19.92
C ILE A 418 23.20 -11.94 20.89
N GLU A 419 22.60 -13.01 21.42
CA GLU A 419 23.24 -13.99 22.29
C GLU A 419 24.34 -14.82 21.59
N SER A 420 24.42 -14.73 20.26
CA SER A 420 25.43 -15.42 19.47
C SER A 420 26.60 -14.51 19.09
N ILE A 421 26.51 -13.20 19.37
CA ILE A 421 27.59 -12.23 19.16
C ILE A 421 28.54 -12.28 20.38
N PRO A 422 29.87 -12.28 20.18
CA PRO A 422 30.85 -12.26 21.29
C PRO A 422 30.62 -11.08 22.25
N MET A 423 30.88 -11.29 23.55
CA MET A 423 30.56 -10.32 24.59
C MET A 423 31.30 -8.98 24.41
N GLU A 424 32.52 -9.03 23.93
CA GLU A 424 33.37 -7.88 23.58
C GLU A 424 32.73 -6.98 22.51
N GLU A 425 31.92 -7.55 21.60
CA GLU A 425 31.31 -6.83 20.49
C GLU A 425 29.91 -6.28 20.81
N VAL A 426 29.34 -6.63 21.97
CA VAL A 426 27.98 -6.23 22.37
C VAL A 426 27.80 -4.71 22.37
N SER A 427 28.84 -3.94 22.67
CA SER A 427 28.80 -2.47 22.68
C SER A 427 28.62 -1.84 21.28
N ARG A 428 28.97 -2.57 20.21
CA ARG A 428 28.81 -2.14 18.81
C ARG A 428 27.41 -2.40 18.27
N ILE A 429 26.59 -3.18 18.97
CA ILE A 429 25.26 -3.59 18.49
C ILE A 429 24.33 -2.38 18.38
N ARG A 430 23.67 -2.28 17.23
CA ARG A 430 22.57 -1.35 16.94
C ARG A 430 21.38 -2.16 16.42
N LEU A 431 20.33 -2.25 17.21
CA LEU A 431 19.10 -2.92 16.83
C LEU A 431 18.17 -1.91 16.15
N LEU A 432 17.73 -2.24 14.93
CA LEU A 432 16.75 -1.47 14.16
C LEU A 432 15.55 -2.38 13.87
N PRO A 433 14.60 -2.53 14.82
CA PRO A 433 13.35 -3.21 14.53
C PRO A 433 12.52 -2.41 13.50
N HIS A 434 11.38 -2.94 13.09
CA HIS A 434 10.41 -2.11 12.39
C HIS A 434 9.83 -1.04 13.33
N PRO A 435 9.61 0.21 12.87
CA PRO A 435 9.13 1.31 13.73
C PRO A 435 7.84 1.00 14.50
N LEU A 436 6.95 0.18 13.91
CA LEU A 436 5.71 -0.25 14.57
C LEU A 436 5.92 -1.14 15.81
N PHE A 437 7.12 -1.70 15.98
CA PHE A 437 7.44 -2.60 17.09
C PHE A 437 8.27 -1.91 18.17
N TYR A 438 8.76 -0.69 17.95
CA TYR A 438 9.67 -0.02 18.90
C TYR A 438 9.15 0.03 20.32
N ASP A 439 7.89 0.43 20.49
CA ASP A 439 7.28 0.54 21.82
C ASP A 439 7.08 -0.83 22.48
N SER A 440 6.94 -1.90 21.69
CA SER A 440 6.78 -3.28 22.19
C SER A 440 8.05 -3.84 22.82
N PHE A 441 9.21 -3.25 22.54
CA PHE A 441 10.49 -3.66 23.17
C PHE A 441 10.73 -2.93 24.50
N ALA A 442 9.91 -1.95 24.89
CA ALA A 442 10.11 -1.21 26.13
C ALA A 442 10.11 -2.15 27.36
N GLY A 443 11.11 -2.02 28.22
CA GLY A 443 11.29 -2.85 29.41
C GLY A 443 11.88 -4.24 29.16
N THR A 444 12.14 -4.62 27.90
CA THR A 444 12.78 -5.89 27.56
C THR A 444 14.30 -5.82 27.63
N SER A 445 14.97 -6.97 27.72
CA SER A 445 16.43 -7.05 27.73
C SER A 445 17.09 -6.48 26.47
N LEU A 446 16.33 -6.42 25.36
CA LEU A 446 16.77 -5.95 24.05
C LEU A 446 16.59 -4.44 23.84
N GLU A 447 15.85 -3.74 24.71
CA GLU A 447 15.59 -2.30 24.55
C GLU A 447 16.88 -1.47 24.44
N LYS A 448 17.89 -1.82 25.24
CA LYS A 448 19.18 -1.11 25.32
C LYS A 448 19.95 -1.05 23.99
N PHE A 449 19.65 -1.92 23.04
CA PHE A 449 20.29 -1.94 21.73
C PHE A 449 19.56 -1.09 20.69
N ILE A 450 18.31 -0.67 20.96
CA ILE A 450 17.46 -0.04 19.96
C ILE A 450 17.93 1.38 19.67
N VAL A 451 18.18 1.67 18.39
CA VAL A 451 18.46 3.03 17.92
C VAL A 451 17.14 3.74 17.61
N LYS A 452 16.78 4.70 18.47
CA LYS A 452 15.58 5.53 18.30
C LYS A 452 15.94 6.84 17.59
N ASN A 453 15.04 7.34 16.75
CA ASN A 453 15.08 8.68 16.12
C ASN A 453 16.24 8.99 15.15
N GLU A 454 17.05 8.01 14.77
CA GLU A 454 18.07 8.19 13.73
C GLU A 454 17.59 7.68 12.35
N SER A 455 18.14 8.25 11.27
CA SER A 455 17.88 7.74 9.93
C SER A 455 18.70 6.47 9.65
N TYR A 456 18.12 5.54 8.90
CA TYR A 456 18.80 4.30 8.53
C TYR A 456 20.09 4.57 7.76
N ASP A 457 20.10 5.58 6.90
CA ASP A 457 21.30 6.00 6.17
C ASP A 457 22.46 6.38 7.11
N LYS A 458 22.21 7.17 8.16
CA LYS A 458 23.23 7.56 9.15
C LYS A 458 23.73 6.39 9.98
N VAL A 459 22.88 5.42 10.29
CA VAL A 459 23.30 4.22 11.02
C VAL A 459 24.19 3.36 10.11
N LEU A 460 23.77 3.09 8.88
CA LEU A 460 24.53 2.28 7.92
C LEU A 460 25.90 2.88 7.56
N ARG A 461 26.02 4.21 7.49
CA ARG A 461 27.31 4.90 7.30
C ARG A 461 28.38 4.51 8.32
N ARG A 462 27.96 4.27 9.57
CA ARG A 462 28.82 3.91 10.71
C ARG A 462 28.95 2.39 10.92
N SER A 463 28.31 1.60 10.09
CA SER A 463 28.19 0.15 10.28
C SER A 463 29.22 -0.62 9.48
N SER A 464 29.78 -1.66 10.09
CA SER A 464 30.72 -2.59 9.44
C SER A 464 30.02 -3.87 8.97
N ILE A 465 29.07 -4.35 9.78
CA ILE A 465 28.33 -5.58 9.55
C ILE A 465 26.83 -5.30 9.67
N LEU A 466 26.05 -5.80 8.73
CA LEU A 466 24.59 -5.88 8.79
C LEU A 466 24.16 -7.34 8.92
N ILE A 467 23.37 -7.62 9.95
CA ILE A 467 22.68 -8.89 10.16
C ILE A 467 21.20 -8.64 9.84
N THR A 468 20.69 -9.33 8.82
CA THR A 468 19.31 -9.18 8.34
C THR A 468 18.81 -10.51 7.77
N ASP A 469 17.60 -10.54 7.22
CA ASP A 469 16.95 -11.73 6.69
C ASP A 469 16.58 -11.57 5.20
N TYR A 470 15.44 -10.93 4.90
CA TYR A 470 14.82 -10.78 3.58
C TYR A 470 14.63 -9.29 3.23
N SER A 471 15.46 -8.41 3.80
CA SER A 471 15.36 -6.96 3.66
C SER A 471 16.26 -6.40 2.57
N SER A 472 15.70 -5.57 1.68
CA SER A 472 16.43 -4.89 0.61
C SER A 472 17.51 -3.92 1.13
N ILE A 473 17.52 -3.61 2.43
CA ILE A 473 18.58 -2.79 3.05
C ILE A 473 19.97 -3.44 2.95
N ALA A 474 20.02 -4.75 2.73
CA ALA A 474 21.26 -5.46 2.44
C ALA A 474 22.01 -4.90 1.23
N PHE A 475 21.28 -4.48 0.18
CA PHE A 475 21.90 -3.87 -1.00
C PHE A 475 22.56 -2.53 -0.65
N ASP A 476 21.92 -1.72 0.19
CA ASP A 476 22.48 -0.45 0.65
C ASP A 476 23.73 -0.63 1.50
N MET A 477 23.74 -1.61 2.42
CA MET A 477 24.92 -1.90 3.24
C MET A 477 26.07 -2.41 2.37
N PHE A 478 25.80 -3.39 1.50
CA PHE A 478 26.83 -3.96 0.64
C PHE A 478 27.34 -2.89 -0.36
N GLY A 479 26.47 -2.04 -0.91
CA GLY A 479 26.91 -0.95 -1.77
C GLY A 479 27.91 0.02 -1.13
N ARG A 480 27.89 0.16 0.21
CA ARG A 480 28.81 1.05 0.95
C ARG A 480 30.18 0.45 1.22
N GLY A 481 30.36 -0.86 1.03
CA GLY A 481 31.57 -1.59 1.45
C GLY A 481 31.35 -2.47 2.68
N GLY A 482 30.19 -2.36 3.33
CA GLY A 482 29.83 -3.18 4.48
C GLY A 482 29.62 -4.66 4.14
N LYS A 483 29.64 -5.49 5.19
CA LYS A 483 29.36 -6.93 5.10
C LYS A 483 27.93 -7.25 5.48
N VAL A 484 27.39 -8.33 4.93
CA VAL A 484 26.02 -8.76 5.17
C VAL A 484 25.99 -10.23 5.58
N ILE A 485 25.28 -10.51 6.67
CA ILE A 485 24.95 -11.86 7.15
C ILE A 485 23.44 -12.02 7.08
N PHE A 486 23.00 -13.04 6.36
CA PHE A 486 21.60 -13.39 6.14
C PHE A 486 21.15 -14.51 7.06
N TRP A 487 20.33 -14.18 8.06
CA TRP A 487 19.70 -15.14 8.96
C TRP A 487 18.45 -15.74 8.33
N TRP A 488 18.56 -16.95 7.77
CA TRP A 488 17.50 -17.63 7.01
C TRP A 488 16.90 -18.84 7.74
N LYS A 489 17.07 -18.92 9.06
CA LYS A 489 16.53 -20.00 9.90
C LYS A 489 15.01 -20.20 9.70
N ASP A 490 14.25 -19.13 9.56
CA ASP A 490 12.78 -19.11 9.44
C ASP A 490 12.27 -18.90 8.00
N LYS A 491 13.13 -19.11 6.99
CA LYS A 491 12.85 -18.75 5.58
C LYS A 491 11.60 -19.39 5.03
N ILE A 492 11.41 -20.69 5.26
CA ILE A 492 10.29 -21.43 4.68
C ILE A 492 8.97 -20.86 5.21
N GLU A 493 8.84 -20.77 6.53
CA GLU A 493 7.65 -20.21 7.20
C GLU A 493 7.36 -18.76 6.76
N CYS A 494 8.40 -17.91 6.70
CA CYS A 494 8.23 -16.53 6.25
C CYS A 494 7.73 -16.43 4.81
N MET A 495 8.27 -17.24 3.90
CA MET A 495 7.86 -17.24 2.49
C MET A 495 6.42 -17.72 2.32
N GLU A 496 5.97 -18.70 3.10
CA GLU A 496 4.58 -19.14 3.15
C GLU A 496 3.64 -18.00 3.60
N HIS A 497 3.99 -17.29 4.67
CA HIS A 497 3.19 -16.15 5.15
C HIS A 497 3.16 -14.97 4.18
N TYR A 498 4.29 -14.63 3.55
CA TYR A 498 4.33 -13.62 2.50
C TYR A 498 3.55 -14.06 1.25
N GLY A 499 3.39 -15.37 1.06
CA GLY A 499 2.72 -15.99 -0.08
C GLY A 499 3.51 -15.77 -1.37
N GLY A 500 4.82 -15.98 -1.31
CA GLY A 500 5.76 -15.82 -2.43
C GLY A 500 7.12 -16.45 -2.13
N GLU A 501 8.10 -16.22 -2.99
CA GLU A 501 9.42 -16.83 -2.89
C GLU A 501 10.53 -15.78 -2.75
N LEU A 502 11.67 -16.19 -2.20
CA LEU A 502 12.89 -15.38 -2.14
C LEU A 502 13.67 -15.56 -3.44
N LYS A 503 14.01 -14.48 -4.14
CA LYS A 503 14.84 -14.56 -5.36
C LYS A 503 16.31 -14.80 -5.06
N LEU A 504 16.78 -14.37 -3.88
CA LEU A 504 18.12 -14.71 -3.41
C LEU A 504 18.19 -16.19 -2.99
N ASN A 505 19.28 -16.82 -3.39
CA ASN A 505 19.61 -18.21 -3.11
C ASN A 505 21.13 -18.36 -2.96
N SER A 506 21.59 -19.56 -2.63
CA SER A 506 23.02 -19.83 -2.39
C SER A 506 23.94 -19.50 -3.57
N ARG A 507 23.42 -19.37 -4.80
CA ARG A 507 24.22 -19.08 -6.00
C ARG A 507 24.38 -17.60 -6.27
N ASN A 508 23.36 -16.78 -6.01
CA ASN A 508 23.34 -15.35 -6.32
C ASN A 508 23.38 -14.44 -5.07
N CYS A 509 23.49 -15.00 -3.87
CA CYS A 509 23.61 -14.23 -2.65
C CYS A 509 24.95 -13.50 -2.57
N PHE A 510 24.94 -12.28 -2.07
CA PHE A 510 26.12 -11.42 -1.86
C PHE A 510 26.51 -11.27 -0.39
N GLY A 511 25.95 -12.09 0.49
CA GLY A 511 26.28 -12.16 1.91
C GLY A 511 26.36 -13.60 2.39
N ASP A 512 26.92 -13.83 3.57
CA ASP A 512 26.98 -15.16 4.17
C ASP A 512 25.58 -15.57 4.65
N ILE A 513 25.12 -16.77 4.28
CA ILE A 513 23.79 -17.29 4.64
C ILE A 513 23.95 -18.24 5.82
N VAL A 514 23.13 -18.05 6.85
CA VAL A 514 23.18 -18.85 8.07
C VAL A 514 21.78 -19.35 8.43
N TYR A 515 21.68 -20.61 8.88
CA TYR A 515 20.41 -21.24 9.23
C TYR A 515 20.30 -21.58 10.72
N ASN A 516 21.38 -21.46 11.46
CA ASN A 516 21.47 -21.80 12.87
C ASN A 516 22.60 -21.00 13.56
N LYS A 517 22.69 -21.14 14.88
CA LYS A 517 23.69 -20.46 15.71
C LYS A 517 25.14 -20.79 15.35
N SER A 518 25.47 -22.05 15.04
CA SER A 518 26.86 -22.41 14.70
C SER A 518 27.32 -21.78 13.39
N ASP A 519 26.46 -21.79 12.36
CA ASP A 519 26.74 -21.15 11.08
C ASP A 519 26.94 -19.64 11.27
N PHE A 520 26.11 -19.02 12.11
CA PHE A 520 26.19 -17.60 12.44
C PHE A 520 27.53 -17.24 13.09
N ILE A 521 27.97 -17.97 14.11
CA ILE A 521 29.24 -17.68 14.80
C ILE A 521 30.41 -17.73 13.80
N SER A 522 30.44 -18.73 12.91
CA SER A 522 31.47 -18.84 11.88
C SER A 522 31.44 -17.67 10.89
N ALA A 523 30.25 -17.30 10.40
CA ALA A 523 30.08 -16.18 9.48
C ALA A 523 30.42 -14.83 10.14
N PHE A 524 30.07 -14.66 11.41
CA PHE A 524 30.35 -13.45 12.17
C PHE A 524 31.85 -13.25 12.38
N ASN A 525 32.57 -14.25 12.86
CA ASN A 525 34.03 -14.15 13.07
C ASN A 525 34.76 -13.82 11.76
N LYS A 526 34.40 -14.50 10.66
CA LYS A 526 34.91 -14.20 9.33
C LYS A 526 34.60 -12.76 8.88
N ALA A 527 33.40 -12.27 9.21
CA ALA A 527 33.00 -10.92 8.87
C ALA A 527 33.75 -9.86 9.70
N ASP A 528 34.05 -10.15 10.96
CA ASP A 528 34.69 -9.17 11.86
C ASP A 528 36.22 -9.13 11.72
N GLU A 529 36.88 -10.27 11.48
CA GLU A 529 38.35 -10.36 11.40
C GLU A 529 38.94 -9.74 10.13
N SER A 530 38.24 -9.82 9.00
CA SER A 530 38.73 -9.32 7.71
C SER A 530 38.08 -7.98 7.36
N LYS A 531 38.78 -7.09 6.66
CA LYS A 531 38.13 -5.93 6.01
C LYS A 531 37.67 -6.22 4.58
N GLU A 532 38.19 -7.29 3.97
CA GLU A 532 37.92 -7.63 2.59
C GLU A 532 36.66 -8.49 2.43
N ARG A 533 36.01 -8.33 1.28
CA ARG A 533 34.85 -9.12 0.87
C ARG A 533 35.28 -10.15 -0.17
N PRO A 534 34.81 -11.40 -0.06
CA PRO A 534 35.08 -12.41 -1.08
C PRO A 534 34.66 -11.96 -2.49
N CYS A 535 35.53 -12.19 -3.48
CA CYS A 535 35.28 -11.80 -4.88
C CYS A 535 33.94 -12.33 -5.45
N PHE A 536 33.50 -13.52 -5.02
CA PHE A 536 32.21 -14.05 -5.47
C PHE A 536 31.01 -13.24 -4.94
N GLN A 537 31.08 -12.67 -3.73
CA GLN A 537 30.02 -11.84 -3.17
C GLN A 537 29.92 -10.53 -3.97
N GLU A 538 31.05 -9.92 -4.30
CA GLU A 538 31.12 -8.74 -5.18
C GLU A 538 30.54 -9.02 -6.56
N LYS A 539 30.92 -10.15 -7.17
CA LYS A 539 30.38 -10.57 -8.47
C LYS A 539 28.87 -10.76 -8.43
N ASN A 540 28.36 -11.41 -7.37
CA ASN A 540 26.93 -11.61 -7.18
C ASN A 540 26.20 -10.29 -6.98
N TYR A 541 26.71 -9.40 -6.13
CA TYR A 541 26.15 -8.05 -5.95
C TYR A 541 26.11 -7.29 -7.28
N ASN A 542 27.23 -7.26 -8.01
CA ASN A 542 27.35 -6.56 -9.29
C ASN A 542 26.46 -7.14 -10.40
N SER A 543 26.01 -8.38 -10.28
CA SER A 543 25.00 -8.95 -11.18
C SER A 543 23.58 -8.43 -10.90
N LEU A 544 23.31 -8.01 -9.66
CA LEU A 544 22.02 -7.54 -9.18
C LEU A 544 21.92 -6.01 -9.10
N VAL A 545 23.04 -5.32 -8.94
CA VAL A 545 23.18 -3.88 -8.90
C VAL A 545 24.39 -3.50 -9.74
N PHE A 546 24.16 -2.93 -10.92
CA PHE A 546 25.26 -2.51 -11.78
C PHE A 546 26.00 -1.31 -11.17
N ASP A 547 27.32 -1.28 -11.37
CA ASP A 547 28.11 -0.10 -11.06
C ASP A 547 27.91 0.97 -12.14
N PHE A 548 27.16 2.01 -11.79
CA PHE A 548 26.94 3.17 -12.65
C PHE A 548 27.97 4.29 -12.43
N LYS A 549 29.00 4.07 -11.60
CA LYS A 549 30.07 5.03 -11.28
C LYS A 549 29.53 6.38 -10.79
N GLY A 550 28.49 6.35 -9.96
CA GLY A 550 27.83 7.55 -9.45
C GLY A 550 27.08 8.39 -10.50
N ARG A 551 26.66 7.77 -11.62
CA ARG A 551 25.94 8.45 -12.72
C ARG A 551 24.51 7.96 -12.90
N SER A 552 23.91 7.34 -11.88
CA SER A 552 22.56 6.79 -11.98
C SER A 552 21.52 7.88 -12.23
N SER A 553 21.67 9.02 -11.55
CA SER A 553 20.80 10.20 -11.65
C SER A 553 20.88 10.82 -13.05
N ARG A 554 22.09 11.02 -13.59
CA ARG A 554 22.29 11.54 -14.96
C ARG A 554 21.72 10.62 -16.02
N LYS A 555 21.99 9.31 -15.93
CA LYS A 555 21.42 8.31 -16.84
C LYS A 555 19.89 8.32 -16.80
N LEU A 556 19.31 8.49 -15.61
CA LEU A 556 17.86 8.60 -15.48
C LEU A 556 17.33 9.89 -16.13
N ILE A 557 17.99 11.03 -15.94
CA ILE A 557 17.64 12.29 -16.61
C ILE A 557 17.70 12.15 -18.13
N GLU A 558 18.77 11.55 -18.68
CA GLU A 558 18.92 11.26 -20.10
C GLU A 558 17.74 10.45 -20.64
N ARG A 559 17.39 9.33 -19.97
CA ARG A 559 16.24 8.50 -20.34
C ARG A 559 14.91 9.25 -20.28
N LEU A 560 14.73 10.12 -19.29
CA LEU A 560 13.52 10.94 -19.15
C LEU A 560 13.42 12.02 -20.25
N ILE A 561 14.55 12.58 -20.69
CA ILE A 561 14.58 13.53 -21.82
C ILE A 561 14.27 12.79 -23.13
N GLU A 562 14.91 11.65 -23.37
CA GLU A 562 14.69 10.80 -24.56
C GLU A 562 13.22 10.40 -24.72
N ASP A 563 12.56 9.99 -23.63
CA ASP A 563 11.15 9.59 -23.63
C ASP A 563 10.19 10.81 -23.56
N GLY A 564 10.70 12.05 -23.57
CA GLY A 564 9.89 13.28 -23.56
C GLY A 564 9.10 13.51 -22.27
N TYR A 565 9.62 13.04 -21.13
CA TYR A 565 9.04 13.24 -19.81
C TYR A 565 9.43 14.59 -19.21
N ILE A 566 10.66 15.05 -19.49
CA ILE A 566 11.21 16.31 -19.00
C ILE A 566 11.97 17.04 -20.11
N SER A 567 12.27 18.32 -19.89
CA SER A 567 13.08 19.14 -20.81
C SER A 567 13.97 20.11 -20.02
N LYS A 568 15.13 20.42 -20.58
CA LYS A 568 16.02 21.48 -20.08
C LYS A 568 15.40 22.87 -20.34
N LYS A 569 15.69 23.82 -19.46
CA LYS A 569 15.23 25.22 -19.54
C LYS A 569 15.65 25.92 -20.81
#